data_AF-A0A933YEP3-F1
#
_entry.id   AF-A0A933YEP3-F1
#
_cell.length_a   1.000
_cell.length_b   1.000
_cell.length_c   1.000
_cell.angle_alpha   90.00
_cell.angle_beta   90.00
_cell.angle_gamma   90.00
#
_symmetry.space_group_name_H-M   'P 1'
#
loop_
_entity.id
_entity.type
_entity.pdbx_description
1 polymer ?
#
loop_
_entity_poly.entity_id
_entity_poly.type
_entity_poly.pdbx_seq_one_letter_code
_entity_poly.pdbx_strand_id
1 'polypeptide(L)' 'MNAIRMLIERTRARYILLSYSSGGRATKEELITILTANGRLLRAVEIDYKKNVMGTMRWTNEWINSDGKNVEYLFLMEKR' A
#
# COMPACT_ATOMS: atom_id res chain seq x y z
N MET A 1 5.90 -5.83 -10.41
CA MET A 1 4.98 -6.68 -9.61
C MET A 1 5.66 -7.84 -8.88
N ASN A 2 6.77 -8.41 -9.39
CA ASN A 2 7.49 -9.50 -8.71
C ASN A 2 8.16 -9.12 -7.38
N ALA A 3 8.50 -7.84 -7.16
CA ALA A 3 9.20 -7.42 -5.94
C ALA A 3 8.36 -7.62 -4.66
N ILE A 4 7.05 -7.29 -4.68
CA ILE A 4 6.16 -7.44 -3.52
C ILE A 4 5.93 -8.93 -3.21
N ARG A 5 5.74 -9.75 -4.25
CA ARG A 5 5.66 -11.20 -4.12
C ARG A 5 6.93 -11.76 -3.45
N MET A 6 8.09 -11.43 -4.00
CA MET A 6 9.37 -11.88 -3.46
C MET A 6 9.60 -11.39 -2.02
N LEU A 7 9.18 -10.17 -1.69
CA LEU A 7 9.23 -9.63 -0.34
C LEU A 7 8.41 -10.49 0.63
N ILE A 8 7.15 -10.79 0.29
CA ILE A 8 6.26 -11.63 1.10
C ILE A 8 6.84 -13.04 1.27
N GLU A 9 7.29 -13.67 0.18
CA GLU A 9 7.87 -15.02 0.18
C GLU A 9 9.11 -15.12 1.06
N ARG A 10 9.99 -14.11 1.04
CA ARG A 10 11.24 -14.09 1.83
C ARG A 10 11.05 -13.62 3.27
N THR A 11 9.96 -12.94 3.59
CA THR A 11 9.68 -12.47 4.96
C THR A 11 9.31 -13.64 5.87
N ARG A 12 10.12 -13.91 6.90
CA ARG A 12 9.82 -14.95 7.91
C ARG A 12 8.93 -14.38 9.01
N ALA A 13 7.64 -14.26 8.73
CA ALA A 13 6.63 -13.81 9.69
C ALA A 13 5.33 -14.60 9.49
N ARG A 14 4.62 -14.90 10.58
CA ARG A 14 3.30 -15.53 10.53
C ARG A 14 2.22 -14.57 10.02
N TYR A 15 2.32 -13.31 10.40
CA TYR A 15 1.41 -12.26 9.97
C TYR A 15 2.21 -11.15 9.28
N ILE A 16 1.67 -10.65 8.17
CA ILE A 16 2.26 -9.54 7.42
C ILE A 16 1.19 -8.46 7.27
N LEU A 17 1.54 -7.24 7.66
CA LEU A 17 0.76 -6.04 7.39
C LEU A 17 1.45 -5.28 6.25
N LEU A 18 0.79 -5.18 5.11
CA LEU A 18 1.26 -4.41 3.96
C LEU A 18 0.52 -3.08 3.91
N SER A 19 1.25 -1.97 4.09
CA SER A 19 0.75 -0.63 3.76
C SER A 19 1.11 -0.28 2.32
N TYR A 20 0.15 0.27 1.58
CA TYR A 20 0.33 0.68 0.20
C TYR A 20 -0.45 1.96 -0.12
N SER A 21 0.24 3.00 -0.61
CA SER A 21 -0.38 4.26 -1.01
C SER A 21 -1.13 4.15 -2.34
N SER A 22 -2.24 4.87 -2.50
CA SER A 22 -3.04 4.93 -3.74
C SER A 22 -2.29 5.48 -4.96
N GLY A 23 -1.23 6.24 -4.75
CA GLY A 23 -0.33 6.70 -5.81
C GLY A 23 0.73 5.68 -6.24
N GLY A 24 0.66 4.44 -5.74
CA GLY A 24 1.59 3.37 -6.09
C GLY A 24 1.38 2.82 -7.50
N ARG A 25 2.33 1.97 -7.94
CA ARG A 25 2.31 1.32 -9.27
C ARG A 25 1.43 0.07 -9.37
N ALA A 26 0.95 -0.46 -8.24
CA ALA A 26 0.15 -1.68 -8.18
C ALA A 26 -1.29 -1.33 -7.79
N THR A 27 -2.25 -1.97 -8.45
CA THR A 27 -3.67 -1.81 -8.11
C THR A 27 -4.04 -2.61 -6.85
N LYS A 28 -5.16 -2.26 -6.23
CA LYS A 28 -5.69 -2.99 -5.07
C LYS A 28 -5.94 -4.47 -5.40
N GLU A 29 -6.46 -4.75 -6.59
CA GLU A 29 -6.77 -6.09 -7.10
C GLU A 29 -5.50 -6.93 -7.31
N GLU A 30 -4.44 -6.31 -7.84
CA GLU A 30 -3.13 -6.95 -7.99
C GLU A 30 -2.52 -7.30 -6.64
N LEU A 31 -2.61 -6.39 -5.66
CA LEU A 31 -2.13 -6.63 -4.29
C LEU A 31 -2.90 -7.77 -3.63
N ILE A 32 -4.23 -7.78 -3.73
CA ILE A 32 -5.07 -8.87 -3.20
C ILE A 32 -4.66 -10.19 -3.83
N THR A 33 -4.45 -10.23 -5.15
CA THR A 33 -4.02 -11.44 -5.87
C THR A 33 -2.66 -11.95 -5.38
N ILE A 34 -1.70 -11.05 -5.15
CA ILE A 34 -0.38 -11.43 -4.63
C ILE A 34 -0.48 -11.96 -3.20
N LEU A 35 -1.27 -11.30 -2.34
CA LEU A 35 -1.41 -11.66 -0.93
C LEU A 35 -2.11 -13.02 -0.75
N THR A 36 -3.20 -13.26 -1.50
CA THR A 36 -3.95 -14.54 -1.45
C THR A 36 -3.17 -15.70 -2.06
N ALA A 37 -2.27 -15.44 -3.01
CA ALA A 37 -1.36 -16.46 -3.53
C ALA A 37 -0.30 -16.91 -2.50
N ASN A 38 0.01 -16.08 -1.50
CA ASN A 38 1.07 -16.33 -0.51
C ASN A 38 0.55 -16.65 0.91
N GLY A 39 -0.77 -16.69 1.09
CA GLY A 39 -1.38 -16.91 2.38
C GLY A 39 -2.86 -16.53 2.39
N ARG A 40 -3.41 -16.34 3.59
CA ARG A 40 -4.81 -15.99 3.80
C ARG A 40 -4.93 -14.51 4.12
N LEU A 41 -5.59 -13.74 3.26
CA LEU A 41 -5.94 -12.36 3.55
C LEU A 41 -6.98 -12.33 4.70
N LEU A 42 -6.61 -11.69 5.82
CA LEU A 42 -7.46 -11.58 7.00
C LEU A 42 -8.34 -10.32 6.96
N ARG A 43 -7.76 -9.21 6.51
CA ARG A 43 -8.42 -7.92 6.49
C ARG A 43 -7.77 -7.01 5.44
N ALA A 44 -8.59 -6.25 4.73
CA ALA A 44 -8.16 -5.14 3.91
C ALA A 44 -8.95 -3.90 4.36
N VAL A 45 -8.26 -2.83 4.73
CA VAL A 45 -8.89 -1.55 5.07
C VAL A 45 -8.34 -0.45 4.19
N GLU A 46 -9.22 0.48 3.89
CA GLU A 46 -8.93 1.68 3.11
C GLU A 46 -8.99 2.86 4.09
N ILE A 47 -7.89 3.61 4.16
CA ILE A 47 -7.73 4.73 5.08
C ILE A 47 -7.63 6.00 4.24
N ASP A 48 -8.59 6.91 4.44
CA ASP A 48 -8.53 8.25 3.86
C ASP A 48 -7.51 9.07 4.65
N TYR A 49 -6.32 9.28 4.08
CA TYR A 49 -5.27 10.05 4.71
C TYR A 49 -5.48 11.54 4.39
N LYS A 50 -5.96 12.30 5.38
CA LYS A 50 -5.92 13.77 5.30
C LYS A 50 -4.47 14.21 5.24
N LYS A 51 -4.06 14.76 4.10
CA LYS A 51 -2.77 15.41 3.89
C LYS A 51 -2.61 16.49 4.97
N ASN A 52 -1.64 16.34 5.87
CA ASN A 52 -1.22 17.46 6.72
C ASN A 52 -0.65 18.53 5.78
N VAL A 53 -1.15 19.77 5.88
CA VAL A 53 -0.79 20.93 5.03
C VAL A 53 0.73 21.19 4.95
N MET A 54 1.50 20.66 5.91
CA MET A 54 2.96 20.76 5.98
C MET A 54 3.71 19.75 5.08
N GLY A 55 3.07 18.73 4.51
CA GLY A 55 3.72 17.72 3.66
C GLY A 55 3.97 18.15 2.20
N THR A 56 3.42 19.29 1.79
CA THR A 56 3.49 19.83 0.42
C THR A 56 4.62 20.83 0.19
N MET A 57 5.38 21.20 1.23
CA MET A 57 6.45 22.19 1.06
C MET A 57 7.68 21.55 0.39
N ARG A 58 7.78 21.73 -0.92
CA ARG A 58 9.01 21.52 -1.71
C ARG A 58 9.68 22.88 -1.93
N TRP A 59 11.03 22.92 -1.96
CA TRP A 59 11.82 24.15 -2.15
C TRP A 59 11.44 24.92 -3.43
N THR A 60 10.92 24.21 -4.44
CA THR A 60 10.47 24.79 -5.71
C THR A 60 8.99 25.13 -5.63
N ASN A 61 8.66 26.40 -5.85
CA ASN A 61 7.33 27.05 -5.85
C ASN A 61 6.33 26.50 -6.91
N GLU A 62 6.38 25.23 -7.27
CA GLU A 62 5.43 24.63 -8.21
C GLU A 62 4.25 24.01 -7.46
N TRP A 63 3.14 24.74 -7.49
CA TRP A 63 1.82 24.22 -7.14
C TRP A 63 1.36 23.23 -8.19
N ILE A 64 1.75 21.96 -8.04
CA ILE A 64 1.13 20.88 -8.80
C ILE A 64 -0.06 20.39 -7.96
N ASN A 65 -1.27 20.82 -8.35
CA ASN A 65 -2.52 20.25 -7.86
C ASN A 65 -2.63 18.79 -8.32
N SER A 66 -2.04 17.88 -7.56
CA SER A 66 -2.37 16.46 -7.63
C SER A 66 -3.56 16.22 -6.69
N ASP A 67 -4.75 16.59 -7.15
CA ASP A 67 -6.06 16.47 -6.46
C ASP A 67 -6.58 15.02 -6.38
N GLY A 68 -5.68 14.03 -6.33
CA GLY A 68 -6.03 12.64 -6.08
C GLY A 68 -6.22 12.41 -4.58
N LYS A 69 -7.33 11.80 -4.17
CA LYS A 69 -7.52 11.34 -2.79
C LYS A 69 -6.31 10.48 -2.37
N ASN A 70 -5.60 10.93 -1.34
CA ASN A 70 -4.49 10.18 -0.77
C ASN A 70 -5.09 9.08 0.10
N VAL A 71 -5.25 7.91 -0.47
CA VAL A 71 -5.82 6.77 0.20
C VAL A 71 -4.70 5.80 0.50
N GLU A 72 -4.59 5.33 1.74
CA GLU A 72 -3.70 4.24 2.10
C GLU A 72 -4.49 2.95 2.25
N TYR A 73 -3.98 1.88 1.66
CA TYR A 73 -4.52 0.54 1.83
C TYR A 73 -3.67 -0.23 2.82
N LEU A 74 -4.30 -0.77 3.86
CA LEU A 74 -3.66 -1.73 4.75
C LEU A 74 -4.22 -3.12 4.51
N PHE A 75 -3.34 -4.08 4.24
CA PHE A 75 -3.70 -5.48 4.08
C PHE A 75 -3.02 -6.32 5.14
N LEU A 76 -3.81 -6.99 5.97
CA LEU A 76 -3.33 -7.96 6.94
C LEU A 76 -3.50 -9.36 6.37
N MET A 77 -2.42 -10.12 6.27
CA MET A 77 -2.43 -11.52 5.86
C MET A 77 -1.78 -12.44 6.89
N GLU A 78 -2.26 -13.69 6.96
CA GLU A 78 -1.58 -14.82 7.58
C GLU A 78 -0.80 -15.56 6.50
N LYS A 79 0.53 -15.61 6.64
CA LYS A 79 1.42 -16.26 5.68
C LYS A 79 1.38 -17.79 5.85
N ARG A 80 1.38 -18.51 4.72
CA ARG A 80 1.45 -19.98 4.69
C ARG A 80 2.87 -20.50 4.89
#